data_AF-A0A969AQ16-F1
#
_entry.id   AF-A0A969AQ16-F1
#
_cell.length_a   1.000
_cell.length_b   1.000
_cell.length_c   1.000
_cell.angle_alpha   90.00
_cell.angle_beta   90.00
_cell.angle_gamma   90.00
#
_symmetry.space_group_name_H-M   'P 1'
#
loop_
_entity.id
_entity.type
_entity.pdbx_description
1 polymer ?
#
loop_
_entity_poly.entity_id
_entity_poly.type
_entity_poly.pdbx_seq_one_letter_code
_entity_poly.pdbx_strand_id
1 'polypeptide(L)' 'MSKRVFLTLPDVVYQELEIWAESQGRPVANLGAFLIETAIRQAKTTGEFPKESQGDGDKP' A
#
# COMPACT_ATOMS: atom_id res chain seq x y z
N MET A 1 1.74 9.67 -11.63
CA MET A 1 3.08 9.78 -10.97
C MET A 1 3.07 8.91 -9.73
N SER A 2 4.07 8.04 -9.53
CA SER A 2 4.24 7.26 -8.31
C SER A 2 5.24 7.93 -7.37
N LYS A 3 5.06 7.78 -6.06
CA LYS A 3 6.01 8.21 -5.02
C LYS A 3 6.63 6.97 -4.39
N ARG A 4 7.92 7.02 -4.05
CA ARG A 4 8.61 5.92 -3.36
C ARG A 4 8.61 6.17 -1.86
N VAL A 5 8.27 5.14 -1.10
CA VAL A 5 8.33 5.11 0.36
C VAL A 5 9.16 3.91 0.79
N PHE A 6 9.81 4.01 1.95
CA PHE A 6 10.52 2.90 2.58
C PHE A 6 9.73 2.48 3.82
N LEU A 7 9.45 1.18 3.96
CA LEU A 7 8.71 0.61 5.07
C LEU A 7 9.56 -0.47 5.72
N THR A 8 9.50 -0.54 7.05
CA THR A 8 10.05 -1.65 7.81
C THR A 8 8.90 -2.54 8.25
N LEU A 9 8.97 -3.83 7.92
CA LEU A 9 7.96 -4.83 8.27
C LEU A 9 8.53 -5.79 9.33
N PRO A 10 7.71 -6.30 10.25
CA PRO A 10 8.10 -7.43 11.07
C PRO A 10 8.45 -8.64 10.19
N ASP A 11 9.45 -9.43 10.59
CA ASP A 11 9.95 -10.57 9.81
C ASP A 11 8.84 -11.53 9.37
N VAL A 12 7.93 -11.87 10.29
CA VAL A 12 6.79 -12.77 10.01
C VAL A 12 5.92 -12.22 8.88
N VAL A 13 5.62 -10.92 8.90
CA VAL A 13 4.80 -10.25 7.88
C VAL A 13 5.52 -10.23 6.53
N TYR A 14 6.84 -10.00 6.54
CA TYR A 14 7.63 -10.04 5.32
C TYR A 14 7.66 -11.44 4.69
N GLN A 15 7.82 -12.50 5.50
CA GLN A 15 7.83 -13.88 5.00
C GLN A 15 6.49 -14.26 4.36
N GLU A 16 5.37 -13.92 4.99
CA GLU A 16 4.03 -14.15 4.42
C GLU A 16 3.83 -13.38 3.10
N LEU A 17 4.32 -12.13 3.05
CA LEU A 17 4.27 -11.31 1.84
C LEU A 17 5.15 -11.89 0.72
N GLU A 18 6.33 -12.41 1.06
CA GLU A 18 7.26 -13.03 0.10
C GLU A 18 6.65 -14.28 -0.52
N ILE A 19 6.14 -15.20 0.30
CA ILE A 19 5.45 -16.41 -0.17
C ILE A 19 4.29 -16.07 -1.11
N TRP A 20 3.50 -15.05 -0.77
CA TRP A 20 2.39 -14.63 -1.62
C TRP A 20 2.87 -14.01 -2.94
N ALA A 21 3.92 -13.19 -2.91
CA ALA A 21 4.48 -12.58 -4.12
C ALA A 21 5.04 -13.64 -5.08
N GLU A 22 5.75 -14.63 -4.54
CA GLU A 22 6.29 -15.77 -5.27
C GLU A 22 5.19 -16.59 -5.94
N SER A 23 4.09 -16.87 -5.21
CA SER A 23 2.95 -17.61 -5.76
C SER A 23 2.30 -16.93 -6.99
N GLN A 24 2.51 -15.62 -7.15
CA GLN A 24 2.00 -14.81 -8.25
C GLN A 24 3.08 -14.47 -9.30
N GLY A 25 4.32 -14.94 -9.10
CA GLY A 25 5.44 -14.66 -9.99
C GLY A 25 5.79 -13.17 -10.09
N ARG A 26 5.63 -12.40 -9.00
CA ARG A 26 5.89 -10.94 -9.01
C ARG A 26 6.80 -10.50 -7.87
N PRO A 27 7.51 -9.36 -8.01
CA PRO A 27 8.33 -8.80 -6.94
C PRO A 27 7.50 -8.45 -5.69
N VAL A 28 8.09 -8.68 -4.51
CA VAL A 28 7.50 -8.35 -3.19
C VAL A 28 7.05 -6.89 -3.13
N ALA A 29 7.86 -5.96 -3.63
CA ALA A 29 7.53 -4.53 -3.66
C ALA A 29 6.26 -4.23 -4.48
N ASN A 30 6.02 -4.97 -5.58
CA ASN A 30 4.83 -4.78 -6.41
C ASN A 30 3.58 -5.32 -5.71
N LEU A 31 3.67 -6.48 -5.05
CA LEU A 31 2.59 -6.99 -4.20
C LEU A 31 2.30 -5.98 -3.07
N GLY A 32 3.32 -5.53 -2.35
CA GLY A 32 3.17 -4.57 -1.25
C GLY A 32 2.48 -3.28 -1.69
N ALA A 33 2.89 -2.70 -2.83
CA ALA A 33 2.24 -1.51 -3.38
C ALA A 33 0.75 -1.75 -3.69
N PHE A 34 0.42 -2.88 -4.31
CA PHE A 34 -0.96 -3.27 -4.61
C PHE A 34 -1.81 -3.45 -3.35
N LEU A 35 -1.26 -4.11 -2.32
CA LEU A 35 -1.98 -4.33 -1.05
C LEU A 35 -2.25 -3.02 -0.32
N ILE A 36 -1.29 -2.09 -0.30
CA ILE A 36 -1.47 -0.77 0.28
C ILE A 36 -2.56 0.01 -0.48
N GLU A 37 -2.54 0.01 -1.81
CA GLU A 37 -3.60 0.65 -2.61
C GLU A 37 -4.98 0.05 -2.30
N THR A 38 -5.06 -1.28 -2.23
CA THR A 38 -6.30 -2.01 -1.95
C THR A 38 -6.84 -1.68 -0.56
N ALA A 39 -5.97 -1.68 0.46
CA ALA A 39 -6.34 -1.33 1.83
C ALA A 39 -6.85 0.12 1.93
N ILE A 40 -6.19 1.08 1.27
CA ILE A 40 -6.65 2.48 1.23
C ILE A 40 -8.02 2.59 0.53
N ARG A 41 -8.22 1.88 -0.58
CA ARG A 41 -9.50 1.86 -1.31
C ARG A 41 -10.61 1.29 -0.43
N GLN A 42 -10.34 0.20 0.28
CA GLN A 42 -11.28 -0.41 1.21
C GLN A 42 -11.63 0.54 2.35
N ALA A 43 -10.64 1.17 2.99
CA ALA A 43 -10.86 2.15 4.05
C ALA A 43 -11.74 3.34 3.59
N LYS A 44 -11.59 3.78 2.34
CA LYS A 44 -12.44 4.82 1.74
C LYS A 44 -13.88 4.35 1.57
N THR A 45 -14.09 3.09 1.20
CA THR A 45 -15.42 2.50 1.04
C THR A 45 -16.10 2.21 2.38
N THR A 46 -15.35 1.80 3.41
CA THR A 46 -15.91 1.50 4.75
C THR A 46 -16.08 2.74 5.63
N GLY A 47 -15.54 3.89 5.20
CA GLY A 47 -15.61 5.14 5.96
C GLY A 47 -14.57 5.25 7.08
N GLU A 48 -13.63 4.33 7.15
CA GLU A 48 -12.47 4.36 8.07
C GLU A 48 -11.41 5.37 7.63
N PHE A 49 -11.36 5.67 6.34
CA PHE A 49 -10.43 6.68 5.83
C PHE A 49 -10.84 8.06 6.35
N PRO A 50 -9.91 8.84 6.94
CA PRO A 50 -10.23 10.15 7.46
C PRO A 50 -10.84 11.02 6.36
N LYS A 51 -11.99 11.62 6.65
CA LYS A 51 -12.62 12.63 5.80
C LYS A 51 -11.86 13.94 5.97
N GLU A 52 -10.61 14.01 5.55
CA GLU A 52 -9.90 15.29 5.53
C GLU A 52 -9.96 15.92 4.15
N SER A 53 -10.48 17.14 4.19
CA SER A 53 -10.61 18.15 3.16
C SER A 53 -9.50 18.06 2.13
N GLN A 54 -9.87 18.14 0.85
CA GLN A 54 -8.93 18.45 -0.23
C GLN A 54 -8.04 19.62 0.20
N GLY A 55 -6.78 19.32 0.50
CA GLY A 55 -5.77 20.28 0.88
C GLY A 55 -4.54 20.03 0.02
N ASP A 56 -4.49 20.73 -1.11
CA ASP A 56 -3.29 21.36 -1.67
C ASP A 56 -2.02 20.48 -1.75
N GLY A 57 -1.95 19.70 -2.83
CA GLY A 57 -0.69 19.15 -3.35
C GLY A 57 -0.32 19.71 -4.73
N ASP A 58 -1.07 20.71 -5.23
CA ASP A 58 -0.72 21.49 -6.40
C ASP A 58 -0.37 22.90 -5.93
N LYS A 59 0.92 23.12 -5.67
CA LYS A 59 1.48 24.46 -5.56
C LYS A 59 2.62 24.54 -6.57
N PRO A 60 2.69 25.65 -7.35
CA PRO A 60 3.23 25.67 -8.72
C PRO A 60 4.75 25.51 -8.82
#